data_AF-A0A392MTF1-F1
#
_entry.id   AF-A0A392MTF1-F1
#
_cell.length_a   1.000
_cell.length_b   1.000
_cell.length_c   1.000
_cell.angle_alpha   90.00
_cell.angle_beta   90.00
_cell.angle_gamma   90.00
#
_symmetry.space_group_name_H-M   'P 1'
#
loop_
_entity.id
_entity.type
_entity.pdbx_description
1 polymer ?
#
loop_
_entity_poly.entity_id
_entity_poly.type
_entity_poly.pdbx_seq_one_letter_code
_entity_poly.pdbx_strand_id
1 'polypeptide(L)' 'INGNTGFYTTEEGAAHPVRLALLPNDGPSGVYYIRNEVSSF' A
#
# COMPACT_ATOMS: atom_id res chain seq x y z
N ILE A 1 18.75 -0.24 -4.02
CA ILE A 1 18.03 -0.81 -5.19
C ILE A 1 17.85 -2.30 -4.91
N ASN A 2 16.64 -2.84 -5.03
CA ASN A 2 16.30 -4.22 -4.63
C ASN A 2 16.64 -5.27 -5.70
N GLY A 3 17.47 -4.95 -6.71
CA GLY A 3 17.87 -5.91 -7.75
C GLY A 3 16.71 -6.51 -8.56
N ASN A 4 15.53 -5.89 -8.56
CA ASN A 4 14.27 -6.46 -9.08
C ASN A 4 13.91 -7.81 -8.43
N THR A 5 14.49 -8.14 -7.28
CA THR A 5 14.15 -9.31 -6.49
C THR A 5 13.20 -8.90 -5.37
N GLY A 6 12.03 -9.51 -5.38
CA GLY A 6 10.94 -9.28 -4.44
C GLY A 6 9.83 -10.29 -4.70
N PHE A 7 8.96 -10.49 -3.70
CA PHE A 7 7.82 -11.41 -3.85
C PHE A 7 6.76 -10.91 -4.84
N TYR A 8 6.79 -9.63 -5.17
CA TYR A 8 5.81 -8.94 -6.02
C TYR A 8 6.50 -8.22 -7.16
N THR A 9 5.81 -8.11 -8.29
CA THR A 9 6.20 -7.19 -9.35
C THR A 9 6.09 -5.74 -8.88
N THR A 10 6.71 -4.83 -9.63
CA THR A 10 6.60 -3.39 -9.36
C THR A 10 5.14 -2.93 -9.38
N GLU A 11 4.36 -3.44 -10.33
CA GLU A 11 2.94 -3.12 -10.50
C GLU A 11 2.12 -3.61 -9.29
N GLU A 12 2.34 -4.85 -8.86
CA GLU A 12 1.67 -5.44 -7.70
C GLU A 12 2.01 -4.71 -6.39
N GLY A 13 3.28 -4.34 -6.22
CA GLY A 13 3.73 -3.56 -5.06
C GLY A 13 3.14 -2.15 -5.02
N ALA A 14 3.00 -1.50 -6.18
CA ALA A 14 2.50 -0.14 -6.30
C ALA A 14 0.97 -0.03 -6.17
N ALA A 15 0.22 -1.10 -6.45
CA ALA A 15 -1.24 -1.07 -6.40
C ALA A 15 -1.80 -0.61 -5.04
N HIS A 16 -1.17 -1.01 -3.93
CA HIS A 16 -1.61 -0.67 -2.57
C HIS A 16 -1.45 0.82 -2.22
N PRO A 17 -0.25 1.44 -2.33
CA PRO A 17 -0.11 2.87 -2.07
C PRO A 17 -0.91 3.72 -3.07
N VAL A 18 -1.06 3.30 -4.33
CA VAL A 18 -1.91 4.00 -5.31
C VAL A 18 -3.37 3.98 -4.87
N ARG A 19 -3.90 2.85 -4.42
CA ARG A 19 -5.25 2.77 -3.85
C ARG A 19 -5.44 3.74 -2.68
N LEU A 20 -4.46 3.83 -1.77
CA LEU A 20 -4.53 4.75 -0.63
C LEU A 20 -4.55 6.22 -1.07
N ALA A 21 -3.74 6.58 -2.06
CA ALA A 21 -3.72 7.94 -2.63
C ALA A 21 -5.04 8.33 -3.32
N LEU A 22 -5.84 7.35 -3.74
CA LEU A 22 -7.13 7.55 -4.42
C LEU A 22 -8.34 7.39 -3.48
N LEU A 23 -8.13 7.21 -2.17
CA LEU A 23 -9.24 7.12 -1.23
C LEU A 23 -10.03 8.44 -1.21
N PRO A 24 -11.37 8.37 -1.07
CA PRO A 24 -12.17 9.57 -0.86
C PRO A 24 -11.79 10.23 0.48
N ASN A 25 -12.08 11.52 0.62
CA ASN A 25 -11.73 12.30 1.81
C ASN A 25 -12.33 11.76 3.12
N ASP A 26 -13.36 10.92 3.05
CA ASP A 26 -13.97 10.22 4.20
C ASP A 26 -13.18 8.96 4.63
N GLY A 27 -12.00 8.73 4.03
CA GLY A 27 -11.13 7.60 4.35
C GLY A 27 -10.43 7.72 5.70
N PRO A 28 -10.07 6.59 6.33
CA PRO A 28 -9.33 6.60 7.59
C PRO A 28 -7.95 7.24 7.41
N SER A 29 -7.58 8.08 8.39
CA SER A 29 -6.28 8.76 8.44
C SER A 29 -5.52 8.35 9.70
N GLY A 30 -4.19 8.34 9.63
CA GLY A 30 -3.33 8.02 10.77
C GLY A 30 -3.29 6.53 11.15
N VAL A 31 -3.62 5.64 10.23
CA VAL A 31 -3.58 4.18 10.42
C VAL A 31 -2.46 3.54 9.60
N TYR A 32 -1.97 2.38 10.04
CA TYR A 32 -0.99 1.59 9.31
C TYR A 32 -1.66 0.54 8.43
N TYR A 33 -1.19 0.41 7.19
CA TYR A 33 -1.68 -0.56 6.22
C TYR A 33 -0.62 -1.60 5.88
N ILE A 34 -0.98 -2.87 5.97
CA ILE A 34 -0.26 -3.98 5.34
C ILE A 34 -1.04 -4.38 4.09
N ARG A 35 -0.47 -4.04 2.93
CA ARG A 35 -1.14 -4.18 1.61
C ARG A 35 -2.45 -3.41 1.60
N ASN A 36 -3.58 -4.11 1.75
CA ASN A 36 -4.91 -3.53 1.71
C ASN A 36 -5.62 -3.46 3.07
N GLU A 37 -5.03 -4.06 4.10
CA GLU A 37 -5.62 -4.27 5.43
C GLU A 37 -5.03 -3.30 6.46
N VAL A 38 -5.86 -2.76 7.34
CA VAL A 38 -5.40 -1.99 8.51
C VAL A 38 -4.77 -2.95 9.50
N SER A 39 -3.59 -2.60 10.01
CA SER A 39 -2.85 -3.40 10.99
C SER A 39 -2.46 -2.56 12.20
N SER A 40 -2.14 -3.22 13.31
CA SER A 40 -1.45 -2.58 14.43
C SER A 40 -0.07 -2.08 14.00
N PHE A 41 0.36 -0.99 14.65
CA PHE A 41 1.71 -0.44 14.55
C PHE A 41 2.76 -1.36 15.20
#